data_AF-A0A2E9VP66-F1
#
_entry.id   AF-A0A2E9VP66-F1
#
_cell.length_a   1.000
_cell.length_b   1.000
_cell.length_c   1.000
_cell.angle_alpha   90.00
_cell.angle_beta   90.00
_cell.angle_gamma   90.00
#
_symmetry.space_group_name_H-M   'P 1'
#
loop_
_entity.id
_entity.type
_entity.pdbx_description
1 polymer ?
#
loop_
_entity_poly.entity_id
_entity_poly.type
_entity_poly.pdbx_seq_one_letter_code
_entity_poly.pdbx_strand_id
1 'polypeptide(L)'
;MKLPLLILVTATLLMKNAAGYAQDINLFIPGDAFFHTEISKHFCENIDHNKEISFRYIPPKREERIDVVVPYTHGIKTLNASKLPKAQIAALTEVYLEIRKYEMTIYQEYINHKGDLKREELNPAHLFIHNANFPFREHNPFLKYNELWGKELAALGSNRKRVGNKEFVQDKGLVSWRDADLVAGLKIQQSETERTDPLIQRKSKYELTIINEVDLFVIAAEDFSMLHLDNAPWEQIILYKIDSSGTINEYLLTGKNKWTLLDDVKAELLE
;
A
#
# COMPACT_ATOMS: atom_id res chain seq x y z
N MET A 1 -26.32 -58.28 -0.99
CA MET A 1 -25.96 -57.03 -1.69
C MET A 1 -26.66 -55.84 -1.06
N LYS A 2 -26.00 -55.14 -0.13
CA LYS A 2 -26.43 -53.84 0.40
C LYS A 2 -25.18 -53.02 0.69
N LEU A 3 -24.70 -52.30 -0.32
CA LEU A 3 -23.69 -51.27 -0.13
C LEU A 3 -23.96 -50.07 -1.08
N PRO A 4 -24.95 -49.21 -0.79
CA PRO A 4 -24.96 -47.87 -1.38
C PRO A 4 -25.12 -46.72 -0.38
N LEU A 5 -25.13 -46.97 0.93
CA LEU A 5 -25.38 -45.91 1.93
C LEU A 5 -24.10 -45.29 2.50
N LEU A 6 -22.99 -46.04 2.57
CA LEU A 6 -21.75 -45.57 3.21
C LEU A 6 -20.97 -44.54 2.38
N ILE A 7 -21.09 -44.59 1.05
CA ILE A 7 -20.41 -43.66 0.13
C ILE A 7 -21.11 -42.29 0.10
N LEU A 8 -22.41 -42.22 0.40
CA LEU A 8 -23.18 -40.97 0.40
C LEU A 8 -22.91 -40.12 1.66
N VAL A 9 -22.58 -40.77 2.78
CA VAL A 9 -22.27 -40.09 4.06
C VAL A 9 -20.83 -39.55 4.09
N THR A 10 -19.87 -40.20 3.43
CA THR A 10 -18.49 -39.68 3.30
C THR A 10 -18.40 -38.51 2.31
N ALA A 11 -19.20 -38.53 1.23
CA ALA A 11 -19.25 -37.42 0.27
C ALA A 11 -19.85 -36.12 0.87
N THR A 12 -20.82 -36.24 1.79
CA THR A 12 -21.43 -35.08 2.46
C THR A 12 -20.58 -34.52 3.62
N LEU A 13 -19.72 -35.34 4.24
CA LEU A 13 -18.75 -34.83 5.24
C LEU A 13 -17.56 -34.10 4.60
N LEU A 14 -17.14 -34.47 3.38
CA LEU A 14 -16.06 -33.78 2.67
C LEU A 14 -16.46 -32.40 2.15
N MET A 15 -17.76 -32.12 1.93
CA MET A 15 -18.22 -30.80 1.48
C MET A 15 -18.42 -29.77 2.62
N LYS A 16 -18.39 -30.18 3.90
CA LYS A 16 -18.50 -29.24 5.03
C LYS A 16 -17.17 -28.57 5.43
N ASN A 17 -16.05 -29.03 4.87
CA ASN A 17 -14.72 -28.43 5.06
C ASN A 17 -14.20 -27.77 3.77
N ALA A 18 -15.09 -27.20 2.96
CA ALA A 18 -14.67 -26.10 2.10
C ALA A 18 -14.34 -24.93 3.04
N ALA A 19 -13.09 -24.88 3.52
CA ALA A 19 -12.52 -23.71 4.15
C ALA A 19 -12.92 -22.50 3.29
N GLY A 20 -13.74 -21.62 3.84
CA GLY A 20 -14.21 -20.46 3.11
C GLY A 20 -12.99 -19.65 2.71
N TYR A 21 -12.71 -19.58 1.42
CA TYR A 21 -11.62 -18.75 0.89
C TYR A 21 -11.78 -17.33 1.44
N ALA A 22 -10.71 -16.81 2.04
CA ALA A 22 -10.66 -15.41 2.41
C ALA A 22 -10.82 -14.57 1.14
N GLN A 23 -11.77 -13.64 1.14
CA GLN A 23 -11.84 -12.51 0.25
C GLN A 23 -10.62 -11.63 0.49
N ASP A 24 -9.80 -11.53 -0.54
CA ASP A 24 -8.63 -10.69 -0.56
C ASP A 24 -9.03 -9.22 -0.71
N ILE A 25 -8.70 -8.42 0.31
CA ILE A 25 -8.78 -6.96 0.21
C ILE A 25 -7.60 -6.49 -0.63
N ASN A 26 -7.84 -6.21 -1.91
CA ASN A 26 -6.81 -5.70 -2.82
C ASN A 26 -6.86 -4.18 -3.03
N LEU A 27 -7.69 -3.47 -2.27
CA LEU A 27 -7.95 -2.05 -2.43
C LEU A 27 -7.84 -1.32 -1.08
N PHE A 28 -7.72 0.00 -1.15
CA PHE A 28 -7.81 0.85 0.02
C PHE A 28 -9.21 0.78 0.64
N ILE A 29 -9.30 0.72 1.96
CA ILE A 29 -10.56 0.79 2.71
C ILE A 29 -10.53 2.05 3.58
N PRO A 30 -11.59 2.88 3.59
CA PRO A 30 -11.71 3.96 4.57
C PRO A 30 -11.48 3.42 5.98
N GLY A 31 -10.60 4.03 6.75
CA GLY A 31 -10.14 3.50 8.05
C GLY A 31 -8.72 2.95 8.03
N ASP A 32 -8.17 2.60 6.85
CA ASP A 32 -6.73 2.29 6.70
C ASP A 32 -5.90 3.51 7.14
N ALA A 33 -4.83 3.27 7.89
CA ALA A 33 -3.91 4.33 8.37
C ALA A 33 -3.23 5.09 7.22
N PHE A 34 -3.05 4.45 6.06
CA PHE A 34 -2.40 5.06 4.90
C PHE A 34 -2.99 4.62 3.56
N PHE A 35 -2.70 5.43 2.55
CA PHE A 35 -2.87 5.08 1.15
C PHE A 35 -1.50 4.77 0.53
N HIS A 36 -1.32 3.56 -0.01
CA HIS A 36 -0.07 3.15 -0.64
C HIS A 36 -0.16 3.26 -2.17
N THR A 37 0.89 3.81 -2.75
CA THR A 37 1.07 4.00 -4.18
C THR A 37 2.56 3.89 -4.54
N GLU A 38 2.89 4.10 -5.81
CA GLU A 38 4.25 4.02 -6.32
C GLU A 38 4.55 5.30 -7.10
N ILE A 39 5.78 5.81 -6.96
CA ILE A 39 6.31 6.92 -7.74
C ILE A 39 7.39 6.40 -8.69
N SER A 40 7.30 6.83 -9.95
CA SER A 40 8.20 6.42 -11.05
C SER A 40 8.79 7.64 -11.73
N LYS A 41 9.76 7.42 -12.61
CA LYS A 41 10.33 8.48 -13.45
C LYS A 41 9.24 9.18 -14.24
N HIS A 42 8.37 8.39 -14.89
CA HIS A 42 7.25 8.92 -15.65
C HIS A 42 6.32 9.77 -14.78
N PHE A 43 6.05 9.35 -13.54
CA PHE A 43 5.26 10.17 -12.63
C PHE A 43 5.94 11.51 -12.34
N CYS A 44 7.21 11.50 -11.96
CA CYS A 44 7.96 12.70 -11.62
C CYS A 44 8.14 13.66 -12.82
N GLU A 45 8.31 13.13 -14.04
CA GLU A 45 8.43 13.96 -15.25
C GLU A 45 7.12 14.66 -15.65
N ASN A 46 5.97 14.12 -15.22
CA ASN A 46 4.67 14.64 -15.63
C ASN A 46 3.92 15.37 -14.51
N ILE A 47 4.40 15.31 -13.27
CA ILE A 47 3.65 15.82 -12.11
C ILE A 47 3.42 17.33 -12.17
N ASP A 48 4.42 18.09 -12.63
CA ASP A 48 4.34 19.55 -12.75
C ASP A 48 3.47 20.03 -13.93
N HIS A 49 3.25 19.15 -14.91
CA HIS A 49 2.43 19.45 -16.09
C HIS A 49 0.95 19.10 -15.90
N ASN A 50 0.62 18.31 -14.87
CA ASN A 50 -0.72 17.84 -14.61
C ASN A 50 -1.46 18.78 -13.65
N LYS A 51 -2.58 19.36 -14.12
CA LYS A 51 -3.50 20.11 -13.26
C LYS A 51 -4.22 19.21 -12.25
N GLU A 52 -4.30 17.92 -12.54
CA GLU A 52 -4.94 16.92 -11.69
C GLU A 52 -3.92 15.83 -11.36
N ILE A 53 -3.60 15.68 -10.08
CA ILE A 53 -2.70 14.64 -9.59
C ILE A 53 -3.56 13.55 -8.95
N SER A 54 -3.43 12.33 -9.45
CA SER A 54 -4.14 11.17 -8.89
C SER A 54 -3.19 10.01 -8.67
N PHE A 55 -3.22 9.43 -7.48
CA PHE A 55 -2.47 8.22 -7.14
C PHE A 55 -3.34 6.97 -7.31
N ARG A 56 -2.75 5.94 -7.89
CA ARG A 56 -3.36 4.61 -7.97
C ARG A 56 -2.93 3.79 -6.76
N TYR A 57 -3.88 3.19 -6.06
CA TYR A 57 -3.59 2.29 -4.95
C TYR A 57 -2.85 1.06 -5.45
N ILE A 58 -1.74 0.72 -4.80
CA ILE A 58 -0.98 -0.50 -5.06
C ILE A 58 -1.19 -1.45 -3.87
N PRO A 59 -1.73 -2.66 -4.07
CA PRO A 59 -1.84 -3.63 -2.98
C PRO A 59 -0.47 -4.23 -2.63
N PRO A 60 -0.30 -4.79 -1.43
CA PRO A 60 0.90 -5.56 -1.10
C PRO A 60 1.01 -6.77 -2.02
N LYS A 61 2.18 -6.95 -2.66
CA LYS A 61 2.47 -8.11 -3.51
C LYS A 61 2.63 -9.34 -2.61
N ARG A 62 2.00 -10.46 -2.97
CA ARG A 62 2.25 -11.75 -2.30
C ARG A 62 3.30 -12.49 -3.11
N GLU A 63 4.46 -12.73 -2.53
CA GLU A 63 5.32 -13.82 -3.00
C GLU A 63 4.53 -15.12 -2.74
N GLU A 64 4.12 -15.78 -3.83
CA GLU A 64 3.57 -17.13 -3.82
C GLU A 64 2.26 -17.34 -3.03
N ARG A 65 1.13 -17.31 -3.73
CA ARG A 65 0.06 -18.34 -3.64
C ARG A 65 -1.06 -18.04 -4.64
N ILE A 66 -1.09 -18.89 -5.68
CA ILE A 66 -2.20 -19.28 -6.56
C ILE A 66 -3.21 -18.18 -6.87
N ASP A 67 -3.20 -17.77 -8.13
CA ASP A 67 -4.15 -16.94 -8.88
C ASP A 67 -5.61 -17.47 -8.83
N VAL A 68 -6.20 -17.56 -7.65
CA VAL A 68 -7.65 -17.48 -7.56
C VAL A 68 -7.98 -16.00 -7.44
N VAL A 69 -8.08 -15.34 -8.60
CA VAL A 69 -8.69 -14.02 -8.72
C VAL A 69 -10.09 -14.12 -8.16
N VAL A 70 -10.25 -13.82 -6.87
CA VAL A 70 -11.58 -13.66 -6.28
C VAL A 70 -12.06 -12.28 -6.74
N PRO A 71 -13.12 -12.18 -7.56
CA PRO A 71 -13.53 -10.94 -8.23
C PRO A 71 -14.16 -9.89 -7.28
N TYR A 72 -14.11 -10.11 -5.97
CA TYR A 72 -14.67 -9.20 -4.97
C TYR A 72 -13.61 -8.17 -4.57
N THR A 73 -13.38 -7.18 -5.44
CA THR A 73 -12.53 -6.01 -5.15
C THR A 73 -13.39 -4.91 -4.53
N HIS A 74 -13.67 -5.02 -3.24
CA HIS A 74 -14.29 -3.92 -2.48
C HIS A 74 -13.20 -2.98 -1.97
N GLY A 75 -13.38 -1.67 -2.18
CA GLY A 75 -12.46 -0.61 -1.76
C GLY A 75 -12.21 0.41 -2.87
N ILE A 76 -11.23 1.30 -2.64
CA ILE A 76 -10.98 2.46 -3.48
C ILE A 76 -9.62 2.33 -4.18
N LYS A 77 -9.60 2.66 -5.47
CA LYS A 77 -8.44 2.51 -6.36
C LYS A 77 -7.63 3.79 -6.55
N THR A 78 -8.25 4.94 -6.30
CA THR A 78 -7.67 6.22 -6.71
C THR A 78 -7.82 7.24 -5.59
N LEU A 79 -6.74 7.95 -5.31
CA LEU A 79 -6.68 9.10 -4.43
C LEU A 79 -6.38 10.35 -5.26
N ASN A 80 -7.26 11.34 -5.20
CA ASN A 80 -7.01 12.67 -5.71
C ASN A 80 -6.09 13.41 -4.74
N ALA A 81 -4.91 13.75 -5.25
CA ALA A 81 -3.84 14.43 -4.54
C ALA A 81 -3.55 15.82 -5.11
N SER A 82 -4.48 16.38 -5.90
CA SER A 82 -4.35 17.73 -6.47
C SER A 82 -4.33 18.84 -5.42
N LYS A 83 -4.68 18.51 -4.16
CA LYS A 83 -4.60 19.41 -3.01
C LYS A 83 -3.29 19.33 -2.23
N LEU A 84 -2.36 18.45 -2.62
CA LEU A 84 -1.04 18.43 -1.98
C LEU A 84 -0.32 19.76 -2.21
N PRO A 85 0.34 20.34 -1.19
CA PRO A 85 1.20 21.49 -1.35
C PRO A 85 2.24 21.28 -2.44
N LYS A 86 2.49 22.31 -3.26
CA LYS A 86 3.50 22.25 -4.32
C LYS A 86 4.90 21.89 -3.81
N ALA A 87 5.22 22.31 -2.57
CA ALA A 87 6.48 21.97 -1.93
C ALA A 87 6.62 20.46 -1.69
N GLN A 88 5.54 19.78 -1.24
CA GLN A 88 5.53 18.33 -1.10
C GLN A 88 5.69 17.61 -2.46
N ILE A 89 5.04 18.14 -3.49
CA ILE A 89 5.14 17.61 -4.86
C ILE A 89 6.59 17.72 -5.39
N ALA A 90 7.24 18.87 -5.20
CA ALA A 90 8.64 19.06 -5.58
C ALA A 90 9.57 18.13 -4.78
N ALA A 91 9.33 17.99 -3.47
CA ALA A 91 10.08 17.10 -2.60
C ALA A 91 9.94 15.62 -2.99
N LEU A 92 8.77 15.18 -3.49
CA LEU A 92 8.61 13.82 -4.03
C LEU A 92 9.55 13.56 -5.22
N THR A 93 9.66 14.53 -6.13
CA THR A 93 10.58 14.45 -7.26
C THR A 93 12.04 14.45 -6.79
N GLU A 94 12.38 15.28 -5.82
CA GLU A 94 13.72 15.32 -5.22
C GLU A 94 14.09 13.98 -4.58
N VAL A 95 13.23 13.43 -3.72
CA VAL A 95 13.44 12.12 -3.09
C VAL A 95 13.56 11.00 -4.14
N TYR A 96 12.72 11.01 -5.18
CA TYR A 96 12.85 10.05 -6.27
C TYR A 96 14.23 10.12 -6.93
N LEU A 97 14.72 11.32 -7.22
CA LEU A 97 16.06 11.51 -7.81
C LEU A 97 17.17 11.09 -6.85
N GLU A 98 17.02 11.30 -5.56
CA GLU A 98 17.97 10.83 -4.53
C GLU A 98 18.08 9.31 -4.52
N ILE A 99 16.94 8.62 -4.48
CA ILE A 99 16.88 7.14 -4.58
C ILE A 99 17.62 6.65 -5.83
N ARG A 100 17.47 7.36 -6.96
CA ARG A 100 18.15 7.00 -8.22
C ARG A 100 19.66 7.22 -8.24
N LYS A 101 20.24 7.86 -7.23
CA LYS A 101 21.71 7.92 -7.10
C LYS A 101 22.32 6.58 -6.67
N TYR A 102 21.58 5.74 -5.95
CA TYR A 102 22.06 4.45 -5.47
C TYR A 102 21.27 3.25 -5.99
N GLU A 103 20.01 3.43 -6.40
CA GLU A 103 19.18 2.37 -7.01
C GLU A 103 18.90 2.65 -8.49
N MET A 104 19.57 1.92 -9.39
CA MET A 104 19.37 2.05 -10.84
C MET A 104 17.92 1.73 -11.26
N THR A 105 17.37 2.52 -12.18
CA THR A 105 16.04 2.25 -12.73
C THR A 105 16.05 1.05 -13.68
N ILE A 106 15.18 0.09 -13.41
CA ILE A 106 14.97 -1.10 -14.23
C ILE A 106 13.71 -0.89 -15.06
N TYR A 107 13.78 -1.20 -16.35
CA TYR A 107 12.64 -1.06 -17.26
C TYR A 107 12.29 -2.38 -17.92
N GLN A 108 10.99 -2.57 -18.14
CA GLN A 108 10.46 -3.57 -19.05
C GLN A 108 9.80 -2.89 -20.24
N GLU A 109 10.18 -3.34 -21.43
CA GLU A 109 9.47 -2.98 -22.66
C GLU A 109 8.50 -4.09 -23.04
N TYR A 110 7.27 -3.71 -23.40
CA TYR A 110 6.25 -4.65 -23.85
C TYR A 110 5.32 -4.00 -24.86
N ILE A 111 4.72 -4.81 -25.73
CA ILE A 111 3.70 -4.35 -26.68
C ILE A 111 2.34 -4.53 -26.02
N ASN A 112 1.58 -3.44 -25.90
CA ASN A 112 0.24 -3.50 -25.32
C ASN A 112 -0.76 -4.16 -26.29
N HIS A 113 -2.01 -4.39 -25.83
CA HIS A 113 -3.08 -4.97 -26.65
C HIS A 113 -3.47 -4.14 -27.89
N LYS A 114 -2.99 -2.89 -28.00
CA LYS A 114 -3.20 -1.98 -29.13
C LYS A 114 -2.04 -1.98 -30.13
N GLY A 115 -0.97 -2.73 -29.86
CA GLY A 115 0.23 -2.74 -30.68
C GLY A 115 1.24 -1.64 -30.35
N ASP A 116 1.01 -0.83 -29.32
CA ASP A 116 1.95 0.22 -28.92
C ASP A 116 3.09 -0.36 -28.08
N LEU A 117 4.33 0.04 -28.39
CA LEU A 117 5.46 -0.18 -27.50
C LEU A 117 5.28 0.66 -26.23
N LYS A 118 5.23 -0.01 -25.09
CA LYS A 118 5.19 0.60 -23.75
C LYS A 118 6.46 0.25 -23.00
N ARG A 119 6.89 1.18 -22.18
CA ARG A 119 8.03 1.05 -21.27
C ARG A 119 7.52 1.32 -19.86
N GLU A 120 7.69 0.35 -18.97
CA GLU A 120 7.28 0.42 -17.56
C GLU A 120 8.50 0.23 -16.67
N GLU A 121 8.55 1.01 -15.59
CA GLU A 121 9.58 0.92 -14.56
C GLU A 121 9.24 -0.22 -13.60
N LEU A 122 10.16 -1.17 -13.42
CA LEU A 122 9.93 -2.39 -12.65
C LEU A 122 10.21 -2.22 -11.14
N ASN A 123 10.99 -1.22 -10.77
CA ASN A 123 11.38 -0.94 -9.40
C ASN A 123 10.99 0.50 -8.99
N PRO A 124 9.71 0.90 -9.13
CA PRO A 124 9.28 2.24 -8.71
C PRO A 124 9.45 2.39 -7.19
N ALA A 125 9.70 3.61 -6.71
CA ALA A 125 9.78 3.84 -5.27
C ALA A 125 8.38 3.79 -4.66
N HIS A 126 8.28 3.22 -3.45
CA HIS A 126 7.01 3.07 -2.75
C HIS A 126 6.69 4.35 -1.98
N LEU A 127 5.43 4.78 -2.07
CA LEU A 127 4.91 5.97 -1.38
C LEU A 127 3.73 5.59 -0.49
N PHE A 128 3.83 5.93 0.79
CA PHE A 128 2.80 5.75 1.80
C PHE A 128 2.33 7.12 2.30
N ILE A 129 1.05 7.41 2.12
CA ILE A 129 0.45 8.69 2.46
C ILE A 129 -0.30 8.54 3.78
N HIS A 130 0.18 9.23 4.82
CA HIS A 130 -0.32 9.19 6.19
C HIS A 130 -0.86 10.55 6.63
N ASN A 131 -1.65 10.60 7.70
CA ASN A 131 -1.95 11.87 8.37
C ASN A 131 -0.64 12.54 8.88
N ALA A 132 -0.51 13.87 8.83
CA ALA A 132 0.73 14.59 9.19
C ALA A 132 1.26 14.39 10.64
N ASN A 133 0.45 13.78 11.51
CA ASN A 133 0.83 13.48 12.90
C ASN A 133 0.88 11.97 13.17
N PHE A 134 1.10 11.16 12.14
CA PHE A 134 1.24 9.72 12.31
C PHE A 134 2.46 9.41 13.21
N PRO A 135 2.29 8.70 14.34
CA PRO A 135 3.36 8.44 15.30
C PRO A 135 4.34 7.35 14.82
N PHE A 136 5.02 7.57 13.69
CA PHE A 136 5.87 6.57 13.03
C PHE A 136 7.11 6.13 13.82
N ARG A 137 7.43 6.83 14.92
CA ARG A 137 8.48 6.43 15.86
C ARG A 137 8.02 5.31 16.80
N GLU A 138 6.71 5.21 17.03
CA GLU A 138 6.08 4.22 17.91
C GLU A 138 5.40 3.10 17.10
N HIS A 139 4.98 3.42 15.87
CA HIS A 139 4.22 2.54 15.00
C HIS A 139 4.89 2.41 13.64
N ASN A 140 4.84 1.20 13.05
CA ASN A 140 5.48 0.94 11.76
C ASN A 140 4.67 1.62 10.62
N PRO A 141 5.27 2.53 9.82
CA PRO A 141 4.54 3.27 8.77
C PRO A 141 4.00 2.38 7.64
N PHE A 142 4.39 1.11 7.59
CA PHE A 142 3.96 0.16 6.58
C PHE A 142 2.86 -0.80 7.08
N LEU A 143 2.40 -0.67 8.32
CA LEU A 143 1.25 -1.44 8.82
C LEU A 143 -0.06 -0.68 8.62
N LYS A 144 -1.09 -1.36 8.10
CA LYS A 144 -2.33 -0.70 7.69
C LYS A 144 -3.19 -0.19 8.85
N TYR A 145 -2.96 -0.66 10.08
CA TYR A 145 -3.73 -0.36 11.31
C TYR A 145 -5.22 -0.06 11.05
N ASN A 146 -6.04 -1.11 10.91
CA ASN A 146 -7.50 -0.95 10.79
C ASN A 146 -8.24 -2.12 11.46
N GLU A 147 -8.85 -1.85 12.61
CA GLU A 147 -9.67 -2.81 13.37
C GLU A 147 -11.09 -2.99 12.82
N LEU A 148 -11.56 -2.04 12.02
CA LEU A 148 -12.92 -1.99 11.51
C LEU A 148 -13.09 -2.72 10.17
N TRP A 149 -12.03 -3.25 9.56
CA TRP A 149 -12.07 -3.99 8.29
C TRP A 149 -13.22 -4.97 8.20
N GLY A 150 -13.42 -5.81 9.22
CA GLY A 150 -14.49 -6.80 9.20
C GLY A 150 -15.90 -6.19 9.16
N LYS A 151 -16.10 -5.00 9.73
CA LYS A 151 -17.37 -4.26 9.70
C LYS A 151 -17.51 -3.44 8.43
N GLU A 152 -16.47 -2.74 8.00
CA GLU A 152 -16.45 -1.89 6.80
C GLU A 152 -16.61 -2.73 5.53
N LEU A 153 -15.92 -3.86 5.45
CA LEU A 153 -16.10 -4.81 4.35
C LEU A 153 -17.49 -5.42 4.36
N ALA A 154 -18.03 -5.76 5.54
CA ALA A 154 -19.41 -6.23 5.61
C ALA A 154 -20.40 -5.17 5.12
N ALA A 155 -20.17 -3.88 5.44
CA ALA A 155 -20.96 -2.77 4.91
C ALA A 155 -20.81 -2.60 3.38
N LEU A 156 -19.65 -2.97 2.83
CA LEU A 156 -19.40 -3.03 1.38
C LEU A 156 -19.90 -4.33 0.71
N GLY A 157 -20.55 -5.24 1.45
CA GLY A 157 -21.16 -6.48 0.92
C GLY A 157 -20.29 -7.73 1.02
N SER A 158 -19.13 -7.67 1.67
CA SER A 158 -18.24 -8.80 1.90
C SER A 158 -18.68 -9.69 3.08
N ASN A 159 -18.32 -10.98 3.03
CA ASN A 159 -18.61 -11.89 4.14
C ASN A 159 -17.54 -11.73 5.23
N ARG A 160 -17.92 -11.23 6.41
CA ARG A 160 -17.03 -11.00 7.56
C ARG A 160 -16.17 -12.22 7.94
N LYS A 161 -16.68 -13.45 7.78
CA LYS A 161 -15.94 -14.70 8.10
C LYS A 161 -14.87 -15.06 7.07
N ARG A 162 -14.76 -14.28 5.99
CA ARG A 162 -13.84 -14.50 4.88
C ARG A 162 -12.92 -13.29 4.71
N VAL A 163 -12.72 -12.42 5.70
CA VAL A 163 -11.79 -11.31 5.52
C VAL A 163 -10.39 -11.76 5.96
N GLY A 164 -9.42 -11.71 5.06
CA GLY A 164 -8.00 -11.93 5.38
C GLY A 164 -7.28 -10.60 5.58
N ASN A 165 -6.48 -10.50 6.64
CA ASN A 165 -5.60 -9.35 6.84
C ASN A 165 -4.49 -9.38 5.79
N LYS A 166 -4.26 -8.26 5.08
CA LYS A 166 -3.09 -8.09 4.22
C LYS A 166 -2.13 -7.11 4.87
N GLU A 167 -0.88 -7.52 4.97
CA GLU A 167 0.21 -6.74 5.56
C GLU A 167 1.21 -6.39 4.46
N PHE A 168 1.77 -5.19 4.53
CA PHE A 168 2.80 -4.72 3.59
C PHE A 168 4.21 -5.05 4.04
N VAL A 169 4.39 -5.44 5.30
CA VAL A 169 5.64 -5.91 5.88
C VAL A 169 5.30 -7.10 6.77
N GLN A 170 6.27 -7.98 7.01
CA GLN A 170 6.04 -9.14 7.87
C GLN A 170 5.87 -8.68 9.32
N ASP A 171 4.62 -8.49 9.73
CA ASP A 171 4.23 -8.48 11.12
C ASP A 171 3.60 -9.85 11.42
N LYS A 172 3.64 -10.31 12.66
CA LYS A 172 2.99 -11.59 12.99
C LYS A 172 1.47 -11.42 13.12
N GLY A 173 0.82 -10.61 12.28
CA GLY A 173 -0.64 -10.40 12.29
C GLY A 173 -1.20 -9.64 13.49
N LEU A 174 -0.43 -9.52 14.57
CA LEU A 174 -0.93 -9.20 15.91
C LEU A 174 -0.73 -7.74 16.27
N VAL A 175 0.34 -7.08 15.81
CA VAL A 175 0.62 -5.69 16.21
C VAL A 175 -0.29 -4.74 15.44
N SER A 176 -0.46 -4.95 14.13
CA SER A 176 -1.36 -4.16 13.29
C SER A 176 -2.81 -4.14 13.77
N TRP A 177 -3.29 -5.23 14.38
CA TRP A 177 -4.65 -5.33 14.92
C TRP A 177 -4.77 -4.93 16.39
N ARG A 178 -3.72 -5.15 17.21
CA ARG A 178 -3.70 -4.76 18.62
C ARG A 178 -3.63 -3.24 18.80
N ASP A 179 -2.90 -2.57 17.92
CA ASP A 179 -2.60 -1.13 18.05
C ASP A 179 -3.48 -0.27 17.11
N ALA A 180 -4.54 -0.83 16.52
CA ALA A 180 -5.29 -0.10 15.50
C ALA A 180 -6.16 1.01 16.09
N ASP A 181 -6.57 0.89 17.35
CA ASP A 181 -7.21 1.96 18.12
C ASP A 181 -6.24 3.11 18.49
N LEU A 182 -4.93 2.84 18.48
CA LEU A 182 -3.88 3.84 18.75
C LEU A 182 -3.51 4.66 17.51
N VAL A 183 -3.81 4.15 16.31
CA VAL A 183 -3.47 4.79 15.04
C VAL A 183 -4.73 5.26 14.32
N ALA A 184 -4.85 6.57 14.11
CA ALA A 184 -5.96 7.13 13.36
C ALA A 184 -5.89 6.77 11.87
N GLY A 185 -7.00 6.29 11.32
CA GLY A 185 -7.17 6.10 9.88
C GLY A 185 -6.93 7.38 9.07
N LEU A 186 -6.45 7.23 7.83
CA LEU A 186 -6.21 8.35 6.92
C LEU A 186 -7.49 9.15 6.71
N LYS A 187 -7.44 10.46 6.98
CA LYS A 187 -8.60 11.34 6.83
C LYS A 187 -8.81 11.72 5.37
N ILE A 188 -9.90 11.22 4.82
CA ILE A 188 -10.27 11.38 3.43
C ILE A 188 -11.73 11.78 3.31
N GLN A 189 -12.07 12.49 2.25
CA GLN A 189 -13.45 12.72 1.85
C GLN A 189 -13.76 11.86 0.63
N GLN A 190 -14.85 11.12 0.73
CA GLN A 190 -15.41 10.34 -0.36
C GLN A 190 -16.43 11.19 -1.12
N SER A 191 -16.20 11.40 -2.41
CA SER A 191 -17.18 12.00 -3.32
C SER A 191 -17.70 10.96 -4.31
N GLU A 192 -19.00 10.97 -4.57
CA GLU A 192 -19.57 10.19 -5.67
C GLU A 192 -19.24 10.88 -6.99
N THR A 193 -18.45 10.22 -7.84
CA THR A 193 -18.18 10.67 -9.20
C THR A 193 -18.63 9.60 -10.19
N GLU A 194 -19.47 9.99 -11.16
CA GLU A 194 -19.82 9.11 -12.28
C GLU A 194 -18.64 9.07 -13.25
N ARG A 195 -17.77 8.06 -13.11
CA ARG A 195 -16.72 7.78 -14.10
C ARG A 195 -17.05 6.47 -14.82
N THR A 196 -17.30 6.56 -16.11
CA THR A 196 -17.53 5.39 -16.98
C THR A 196 -16.16 4.84 -17.38
N ASP A 197 -15.75 3.71 -16.80
CA ASP A 197 -14.59 2.96 -17.28
C ASP A 197 -15.00 2.18 -18.55
N PRO A 198 -14.41 2.44 -19.72
CA PRO A 198 -14.78 1.76 -20.96
C PRO A 198 -14.36 0.28 -20.99
N LEU A 199 -13.46 -0.16 -20.11
CA LEU A 199 -12.95 -1.54 -20.08
C LEU A 199 -13.62 -2.42 -19.01
N ILE A 200 -14.31 -1.80 -18.04
CA ILE A 200 -14.96 -2.49 -16.94
C ILE A 200 -16.37 -1.91 -16.81
N GLN A 201 -17.39 -2.66 -17.24
CA GLN A 201 -18.82 -2.31 -17.06
C GLN A 201 -19.28 -2.33 -15.58
N ARG A 202 -18.42 -1.92 -14.64
CA ARG A 202 -18.75 -1.73 -13.22
C ARG A 202 -18.21 -0.38 -12.76
N LYS A 203 -19.13 0.49 -12.33
CA LYS A 203 -18.86 1.79 -11.72
C LYS A 203 -18.05 1.60 -10.43
N SER A 204 -16.74 1.86 -10.42
CA SER A 204 -16.07 2.23 -9.16
C SER A 204 -16.48 3.66 -8.84
N LYS A 205 -17.45 3.82 -7.93
CA LYS A 205 -18.30 5.02 -7.78
C LYS A 205 -17.68 6.15 -6.94
N TYR A 206 -16.40 6.06 -6.57
CA TYR A 206 -15.85 6.90 -5.51
C TYR A 206 -14.45 7.41 -5.83
N GLU A 207 -14.29 8.71 -5.67
CA GLU A 207 -13.00 9.38 -5.61
C GLU A 207 -12.72 9.79 -4.17
N LEU A 208 -11.48 9.57 -3.72
CA LEU A 208 -11.02 10.05 -2.43
C LEU A 208 -10.25 11.35 -2.61
N THR A 209 -10.53 12.32 -1.77
CA THR A 209 -9.73 13.54 -1.69
C THR A 209 -9.13 13.66 -0.30
N ILE A 210 -7.84 13.98 -0.23
CA ILE A 210 -7.17 14.34 1.01
C ILE A 210 -7.80 15.63 1.56
N ILE A 211 -8.21 15.63 2.83
CA ILE A 211 -8.89 16.79 3.46
C ILE A 211 -8.08 17.44 4.59
N ASN A 212 -6.96 16.85 4.97
CA ASN A 212 -6.06 17.34 6.01
C ASN A 212 -4.62 17.37 5.50
N GLU A 213 -3.73 17.93 6.32
CA GLU A 213 -2.30 17.77 6.12
C GLU A 213 -1.89 16.31 6.24
N VAL A 214 -0.99 15.90 5.36
CA VAL A 214 -0.46 14.55 5.25
C VAL A 214 1.06 14.57 5.29
N ASP A 215 1.62 13.48 5.79
CA ASP A 215 3.03 13.15 5.62
C ASP A 215 3.17 12.09 4.54
N LEU A 216 4.25 12.21 3.77
CA LEU A 216 4.58 11.28 2.70
C LEU A 216 5.81 10.48 3.13
N PHE A 217 5.67 9.16 3.18
CA PHE A 217 6.76 8.24 3.50
C PHE A 217 7.17 7.53 2.21
N VAL A 218 8.41 7.74 1.78
CA VAL A 218 8.96 7.20 0.53
C VAL A 218 10.12 6.27 0.84
N ILE A 219 10.13 5.11 0.21
CA ILE A 219 11.18 4.09 0.37
C ILE A 219 11.53 3.49 -0.99
N ALA A 220 12.82 3.22 -1.19
CA ALA A 220 13.35 2.56 -2.38
C ALA A 220 12.74 1.17 -2.56
N ALA A 221 12.66 0.67 -3.80
CA ALA A 221 12.03 -0.63 -4.06
C ALA A 221 12.84 -1.78 -3.45
N GLU A 222 14.17 -1.69 -3.56
CA GLU A 222 15.10 -2.64 -2.95
C GLU A 222 14.96 -2.61 -1.42
N ASP A 223 15.00 -1.43 -0.80
CA ASP A 223 14.82 -1.25 0.65
C ASP A 223 13.48 -1.80 1.15
N PHE A 224 12.40 -1.55 0.41
CA PHE A 224 11.08 -2.05 0.75
C PHE A 224 11.02 -3.59 0.68
N SER A 225 11.65 -4.19 -0.33
CA SER A 225 11.74 -5.65 -0.45
C SER A 225 12.47 -6.29 0.73
N MET A 226 13.49 -5.60 1.27
CA MET A 226 14.25 -6.07 2.42
C MET A 226 13.43 -6.09 3.73
N LEU A 227 12.38 -5.27 3.86
CA LEU A 227 11.52 -5.27 5.06
C LEU A 227 10.76 -6.59 5.27
N HIS A 228 10.73 -7.46 4.26
CA HIS A 228 10.15 -8.81 4.34
C HIS A 228 11.14 -9.88 4.79
N LEU A 229 12.43 -9.56 4.92
CA LEU A 229 13.47 -10.52 5.25
C LEU A 229 13.71 -10.55 6.77
N ASP A 230 13.60 -11.74 7.38
CA ASP A 230 13.90 -11.94 8.81
C ASP A 230 15.33 -11.49 9.20
N ASN A 231 16.26 -11.49 8.24
CA ASN A 231 17.67 -11.13 8.39
C ASN A 231 18.07 -9.91 7.55
N ALA A 232 17.14 -8.99 7.29
CA ALA A 232 17.45 -7.76 6.57
C ALA A 232 18.63 -7.04 7.24
N PRO A 233 19.56 -6.46 6.47
CA PRO A 233 20.58 -5.57 7.03
C PRO A 233 19.92 -4.25 7.39
N TRP A 234 19.21 -4.22 8.53
CA TRP A 234 18.35 -3.10 8.95
C TRP A 234 19.05 -1.75 8.81
N GLU A 235 20.34 -1.69 9.16
CA GLU A 235 21.23 -0.52 9.09
C GLU A 235 21.51 0.02 7.68
N GLN A 236 20.85 -0.50 6.64
CA GLN A 236 20.98 -0.06 5.25
C GLN A 236 19.66 0.46 4.65
N ILE A 237 18.54 0.33 5.38
CA ILE A 237 17.22 0.73 4.87
C ILE A 237 16.98 2.21 5.17
N ILE A 238 16.80 3.00 4.11
CA ILE A 238 16.52 4.43 4.21
C ILE A 238 15.04 4.70 3.96
N LEU A 239 14.42 5.44 4.87
CA LEU A 239 13.07 5.96 4.73
C LEU A 239 13.12 7.49 4.65
N TYR A 240 12.53 8.04 3.60
CA TYR A 240 12.37 9.49 3.45
C TYR A 240 10.97 9.88 3.94
N LYS A 241 10.90 10.85 4.87
CA LYS A 241 9.65 11.49 5.29
C LYS A 241 9.60 12.90 4.75
N ILE A 242 8.56 13.21 3.99
CA ILE A 242 8.23 14.55 3.52
C ILE A 242 7.06 15.06 4.35
N ASP A 243 7.26 16.11 5.12
CA ASP A 243 6.20 16.70 5.93
C ASP A 243 5.27 17.62 5.12
N SER A 244 4.21 18.16 5.73
CA SER A 244 3.24 19.05 5.08
C SER A 244 3.84 20.33 4.47
N SER A 245 5.03 20.74 4.94
CA SER A 245 5.77 21.89 4.41
C SER A 245 6.64 21.54 3.20
N GLY A 246 6.84 20.24 2.92
CA GLY A 246 7.76 19.75 1.89
C GLY A 246 9.18 19.52 2.42
N THR A 247 9.41 19.58 3.74
CA THR A 247 10.72 19.29 4.31
C THR A 247 10.99 17.79 4.25
N ILE A 248 12.14 17.41 3.67
CA ILE A 248 12.60 16.03 3.57
C ILE A 248 13.43 15.71 4.81
N ASN A 249 13.10 14.62 5.49
CA ASN A 249 13.88 14.06 6.58
C ASN A 249 14.23 12.61 6.23
N GLU A 250 15.50 12.24 6.39
CA GLU A 250 15.99 10.88 6.15
C GLU A 250 16.07 10.10 7.45
N TYR A 251 15.53 8.90 7.45
CA TYR A 251 15.56 7.99 8.59
C TYR A 251 16.25 6.69 8.21
N LEU A 252 17.16 6.25 9.07
CA LEU A 252 17.77 4.94 8.99
C LEU A 252 16.99 3.96 9.87
N LEU A 253 16.72 2.76 9.35
CA LEU A 253 16.18 1.69 10.17
C LEU A 253 17.27 1.11 11.08
N THR A 254 17.25 1.48 12.35
CA THR A 254 18.20 0.98 13.34
C THR A 254 17.57 -0.15 14.15
N GLY A 255 18.11 -1.37 14.05
CA GLY A 255 17.55 -2.53 14.75
C GLY A 255 16.14 -2.93 14.28
N LYS A 256 15.42 -3.68 15.13
CA LYS A 256 14.07 -4.18 14.79
C LYS A 256 13.03 -3.06 14.93
N ASN A 257 12.68 -2.41 13.82
CA ASN A 257 11.58 -1.44 13.68
C ASN A 257 11.78 -0.07 14.33
N LYS A 258 13.01 0.39 14.58
CA LYS A 258 13.26 1.75 15.10
C LYS A 258 13.86 2.64 14.03
N TRP A 259 13.13 3.67 13.62
CA TRP A 259 13.59 4.71 12.71
C TRP A 259 14.35 5.79 13.47
N THR A 260 15.62 6.00 13.13
CA THR A 260 16.48 7.04 13.71
C THR A 260 16.83 8.06 12.64
N LEU A 261 16.86 9.34 12.97
CA LEU A 261 17.21 10.38 11.99
C LEU A 261 18.63 10.14 11.50
N LEU A 262 18.84 10.18 10.19
CA LEU A 262 20.14 9.83 9.62
C LEU A 262 21.24 10.79 10.07
N ASP A 263 20.92 12.07 10.27
CA ASP A 263 21.87 13.07 10.77
C ASP A 263 22.33 12.77 12.21
N ASP A 264 21.44 12.23 13.05
CA ASP A 264 21.80 11.79 14.40
C ASP A 264 22.80 10.61 14.34
N VAL A 265 22.57 9.65 13.44
CA VAL A 265 23.47 8.50 13.23
C VAL A 265 24.84 8.96 12.71
N LYS A 266 24.86 9.92 11.78
CA LYS A 266 26.11 10.49 11.24
C LYS A 266 26.91 11.22 12.32
N ALA A 267 26.23 11.92 13.23
CA ALA A 267 26.89 12.60 14.35
C ALA A 267 27.54 11.60 15.31
N GLU A 268 26.85 10.51 15.67
CA GLU A 268 27.39 9.47 16.55
C GLU A 268 28.63 8.75 15.97
N LEU A 269 28.73 8.62 14.65
CA LEU A 269 29.90 7.99 14.00
C LEU A 269 31.15 8.88 13.95
N LEU A 270 31.01 10.18 14.23
CA LEU A 270 32.10 11.15 14.23
C LEU A 270 32.70 11.41 15.63
N GLU A 271 32.06 10.88 16.68
CA GLU A 271 32.54 10.92 18.08
C GLU A 271 33.43 9.71 18.42
#